data_AF-A0A5N5Q5F2-F1
#
_entry.id   AF-A0A5N5Q5F2-F1
#
_cell.length_a   1.000
_cell.length_b   1.000
_cell.length_c   1.000
_cell.angle_alpha   90.00
_cell.angle_beta   90.00
_cell.angle_gamma   90.00
#
_symmetry.space_group_name_H-M   'P 1'
#
loop_
_entity.id
_entity.type
_entity.pdbx_description
1 polymer ?
#
loop_
_entity_poly.entity_id
_entity_poly.type
_entity_poly.pdbx_seq_one_letter_code
_entity_poly.pdbx_strand_id
1 'polypeptide(L)'
;MSIRQFLDDLGVAYKSSVPSPILCDNQAAIESVHNPTHKTHAKHIDIAFNFIHDEIHKGTISVSYVPTNDNLADVLTKLLNTIKHHRLGGSILGNRSRDSVRGSVMRDRD
;
A
#
# COMPACT_ATOMS: atom_id res chain seq x y z
N MET A 1 -3.74 3.26 -19.12
CA MET A 1 -4.94 2.63 -18.52
C MET A 1 -4.86 2.86 -17.02
N SER A 2 -5.85 3.51 -16.41
CA SER A 2 -5.85 3.74 -14.96
C SER A 2 -6.27 2.47 -14.23
N ILE A 3 -5.75 2.22 -13.02
CA ILE A 3 -6.15 1.08 -12.19
C ILE A 3 -7.66 1.09 -11.92
N ARG A 4 -8.26 2.28 -11.87
CA ARG A 4 -9.70 2.49 -11.74
C ARG A 4 -10.48 1.94 -12.92
N GLN A 5 -10.05 2.26 -14.14
CA GLN A 5 -10.67 1.73 -15.34
C GLN A 5 -10.57 0.21 -15.38
N PHE A 6 -9.42 -0.33 -15.01
CA PHE A 6 -9.23 -1.78 -14.94
C PHE A 6 -10.16 -2.46 -13.92
N LEU A 7 -10.37 -1.85 -12.75
CA LEU A 7 -11.30 -2.36 -11.75
C LEU A 7 -12.77 -2.30 -12.23
N ASP A 8 -13.15 -1.23 -12.93
CA ASP A 8 -14.48 -1.14 -13.57
C ASP A 8 -14.65 -2.23 -14.64
N ASP A 9 -13.63 -2.45 -15.48
CA ASP A 9 -13.65 -3.47 -16.52
C ASP A 9 -13.78 -4.90 -15.93
N LEU A 10 -13.25 -5.11 -14.72
CA LEU A 10 -13.42 -6.36 -13.95
C LEU A 10 -14.77 -6.47 -13.22
N GLY A 11 -15.62 -5.45 -13.28
CA GLY A 11 -16.91 -5.40 -12.57
C GLY A 11 -16.77 -5.22 -11.06
N VAL A 12 -15.60 -4.76 -10.57
CA VAL A 12 -15.40 -4.46 -9.16
C VAL A 12 -16.02 -3.10 -8.87
N ALA A 13 -17.13 -3.08 -8.14
CA ALA A 13 -17.78 -1.84 -7.75
C ALA A 13 -16.88 -1.02 -6.81
N TYR A 14 -16.25 0.04 -7.34
CA TYR A 14 -15.60 1.06 -6.55
C TYR A 14 -16.32 2.39 -6.74
N LYS A 15 -16.51 3.15 -5.65
CA LYS A 15 -17.16 4.45 -5.73
C LYS A 15 -16.18 5.47 -6.30
N SER A 16 -16.30 5.79 -7.58
CA SER A 16 -15.48 6.81 -8.25
C SER A 16 -15.61 8.21 -7.61
N SER A 17 -16.70 8.47 -6.89
CA SER A 17 -16.89 9.71 -6.13
C SER A 17 -16.05 9.80 -4.84
N VAL A 18 -15.40 8.71 -4.41
CA VAL A 18 -14.58 8.70 -3.20
C VAL A 18 -13.11 8.82 -3.59
N PRO A 19 -12.35 9.76 -2.99
CA PRO A 19 -10.92 9.88 -3.24
C PRO A 19 -10.20 8.57 -2.91
N SER A 20 -9.26 8.14 -3.76
CA SER A 20 -8.47 6.94 -3.49
C SER A 20 -7.46 7.22 -2.38
N PRO A 21 -7.47 6.46 -1.28
CA PRO A 21 -6.52 6.65 -0.20
C PRO A 21 -5.13 6.14 -0.59
N ILE A 22 -4.14 7.01 -0.48
CA ILE A 22 -2.72 6.72 -0.55
C ILE A 22 -2.20 6.68 0.88
N LEU A 23 -1.64 5.52 1.26
CA LEU A 23 -1.05 5.31 2.58
C LEU A 23 0.45 5.62 2.51
N CYS A 24 0.94 6.46 3.42
CA CYS A 24 2.35 6.83 3.50
C CYS A 24 2.83 6.79 4.96
N ASP A 25 4.04 6.30 5.19
CA ASP A 25 4.67 6.30 6.52
C ASP A 25 5.56 7.51 6.77
N ASN A 26 5.88 8.29 5.73
CA ASN A 26 6.67 9.51 5.85
C ASN A 26 5.78 10.71 6.17
N GLN A 27 5.68 11.03 7.46
CA GLN A 27 4.87 12.13 7.95
C GLN A 27 5.30 13.50 7.38
N ALA A 28 6.59 13.71 7.15
CA ALA A 28 7.09 14.95 6.52
C ALA A 28 6.60 15.09 5.07
N ALA A 29 6.47 13.97 4.33
CA ALA A 29 5.93 14.00 2.97
C ALA A 29 4.42 14.30 2.98
N ILE A 30 3.67 13.74 3.93
CA ILE A 30 2.24 14.03 4.10
C ILE A 30 2.03 15.52 4.42
N GLU A 31 2.79 16.04 5.39
CA GLU A 31 2.72 17.45 5.77
C GLU A 31 3.11 18.37 4.62
N SER A 32 4.16 18.04 3.87
CA SER A 32 4.59 18.83 2.72
C SER A 32 3.46 19.01 1.71
N VAL A 33 2.75 17.91 1.39
CA VAL A 33 1.68 17.91 0.39
C VAL A 33 0.43 18.67 0.86
N HIS A 34 0.16 18.72 2.16
CA HIS A 34 -0.96 19.50 2.70
C HIS A 34 -0.60 20.97 3.00
N ASN A 35 0.66 21.24 3.30
CA ASN A 35 1.17 22.56 3.66
C ASN A 35 2.48 22.85 2.92
N PRO A 36 2.43 23.45 1.71
CA PRO A 36 3.60 23.70 0.87
C PRO A 36 4.48 24.83 1.44
N THR A 37 5.18 24.59 2.54
CA THR A 37 6.07 25.59 3.16
C THR A 37 7.49 25.55 2.60
N HIS A 38 7.89 24.45 1.96
CA HIS A 38 9.28 24.25 1.50
C HIS A 38 9.35 23.82 0.03
N LYS A 39 10.05 24.61 -0.77
CA LYS A 39 10.46 24.21 -2.13
C LYS A 39 11.75 23.40 -2.03
N THR A 40 11.76 22.24 -2.68
CA THR A 40 12.94 21.40 -2.75
C THR A 40 13.78 21.83 -3.96
N HIS A 41 15.11 21.63 -3.92
CA HIS A 41 15.98 21.89 -5.09
C HIS A 41 16.08 20.68 -6.04
N ALA A 42 15.45 19.57 -5.69
CA ALA A 42 15.47 18.34 -6.47
C ALA A 42 14.23 18.27 -7.37
N LYS A 43 14.44 18.44 -8.68
CA LYS A 43 13.39 18.46 -9.70
C LYS A 43 12.42 17.27 -9.64
N HIS A 44 12.90 16.07 -9.33
CA HIS A 44 12.05 14.88 -9.26
C HIS A 44 11.07 14.94 -8.08
N ILE A 45 11.46 15.58 -6.98
CA ILE A 45 10.59 15.82 -5.83
C ILE A 45 9.53 16.87 -6.19
N ASP A 46 9.92 17.97 -6.84
CA ASP A 46 8.98 19.03 -7.23
C ASP A 46 7.92 18.55 -8.23
N ILE A 47 8.29 17.71 -9.19
CA ILE A 47 7.34 17.13 -10.15
C ILE A 47 6.33 16.23 -9.44
N ALA A 48 6.80 15.32 -8.57
CA ALA A 48 5.93 14.43 -7.82
C ALA A 48 5.03 15.20 -6.87
N PHE A 49 5.58 16.23 -6.22
CA PHE A 49 4.86 17.12 -5.32
C PHE A 49 3.69 17.80 -6.03
N ASN A 50 3.96 18.52 -7.12
CA ASN A 50 2.92 19.25 -7.86
C ASN A 50 1.84 18.29 -8.36
N PHE A 51 2.23 17.12 -8.87
CA PHE A 51 1.28 16.11 -9.32
C PHE A 51 0.34 15.63 -8.20
N ILE A 52 0.90 15.21 -7.06
CA ILE A 52 0.10 14.71 -5.93
C ILE A 52 -0.78 15.83 -5.37
N HIS A 53 -0.24 17.03 -5.23
CA HIS A 53 -0.97 18.19 -4.74
C HIS A 53 -2.17 18.51 -5.65
N ASP A 54 -2.00 18.51 -6.97
CA ASP A 54 -3.07 18.74 -7.94
C ASP A 54 -4.15 17.66 -7.87
N GLU A 55 -3.77 16.39 -7.73
CA GLU A 55 -4.72 15.27 -7.63
C GLU A 55 -5.50 15.27 -6.32
N ILE A 56 -4.92 15.77 -5.22
CA ILE A 56 -5.66 16.02 -3.96
C ILE A 56 -6.65 17.16 -4.14
N HIS A 57 -6.25 18.25 -4.79
CA HIS A 57 -7.13 19.40 -5.05
C HIS A 57 -8.32 19.04 -5.96
N LYS A 58 -8.11 18.12 -6.92
CA LYS A 58 -9.19 17.55 -7.73
C LYS A 58 -10.11 16.61 -6.95
N GLY A 59 -9.74 16.21 -5.73
CA GLY A 59 -10.44 15.19 -4.95
C GLY A 59 -10.27 13.78 -5.51
N THR A 60 -9.31 13.56 -6.40
CA THR A 60 -9.02 12.24 -6.97
C THR A 60 -8.42 11.34 -5.91
N ILE A 61 -7.51 11.85 -5.08
CA ILE A 61 -6.78 11.07 -4.09
C ILE A 61 -6.84 11.73 -2.71
N SER A 62 -6.64 10.94 -1.67
CA SER A 62 -6.40 11.41 -0.31
C SER A 62 -5.13 10.77 0.22
N VAL A 63 -4.36 11.47 1.04
CA VAL A 63 -3.12 10.93 1.64
C VAL A 63 -3.35 10.75 3.12
N SER A 64 -2.96 9.60 3.67
CA SER A 64 -3.10 9.30 5.10
C SER A 64 -1.91 8.52 5.63
N TYR A 65 -1.66 8.67 6.93
CA TYR A 65 -0.54 8.04 7.60
C TYR A 65 -0.78 6.53 7.80
N VAL A 66 0.26 5.73 7.55
CA VAL A 66 0.34 4.33 7.97
C VAL A 66 1.63 4.10 8.74
N PRO A 67 1.63 3.34 9.85
CA PRO A 67 2.86 2.97 10.53
C PRO A 67 3.81 2.22 9.58
N THR A 68 5.12 2.48 9.65
CA THR A 68 6.14 1.80 8.81
C THR A 68 6.05 0.27 8.92
N ASN A 69 5.73 -0.27 10.08
CA ASN A 69 5.57 -1.71 10.23
C ASN A 69 4.37 -2.25 9.45
N ASP A 70 3.33 -1.46 9.19
CA ASP A 70 2.12 -1.90 8.50
C ASP A 70 2.00 -1.36 7.08
N ASN A 71 3.05 -0.69 6.59
CA ASN A 71 3.12 -0.22 5.21
C ASN A 71 3.32 -1.41 4.25
N LEU A 72 2.23 -1.86 3.64
CA LEU A 72 2.24 -2.96 2.68
C LEU A 72 3.10 -2.68 1.44
N ALA A 73 3.31 -1.41 1.08
CA ALA A 73 4.15 -1.03 -0.07
C ALA A 73 5.62 -1.42 0.13
N ASP A 74 6.07 -1.58 1.37
CA ASP A 74 7.44 -2.00 1.69
C ASP A 74 7.78 -3.38 1.12
N VAL A 75 6.79 -4.26 0.96
CA VAL A 75 7.00 -5.59 0.35
C VAL A 75 7.49 -5.48 -1.10
N LEU A 76 7.06 -4.43 -1.81
CA LEU A 76 7.38 -4.24 -3.22
C LEU A 76 8.60 -3.34 -3.45
N THR A 77 8.99 -2.57 -2.43
CA THR A 77 10.00 -1.50 -2.57
C THR A 77 11.26 -1.74 -1.74
N LYS A 78 11.19 -2.59 -0.70
CA LYS A 78 12.30 -2.83 0.24
C LYS A 78 12.65 -4.31 0.32
N LEU A 79 13.93 -4.55 0.62
CA LEU A 79 14.43 -5.88 0.99
C LEU A 79 14.05 -6.14 2.46
N LEU A 80 12.92 -6.81 2.68
CA LEU A 80 12.43 -7.15 4.01
C LEU A 80 12.97 -8.50 4.48
N ASN A 81 13.11 -8.68 5.79
CA ASN A 81 13.40 -9.98 6.36
C ASN A 81 12.22 -10.96 6.12
N THR A 82 12.50 -12.26 6.14
CA THR A 82 11.53 -13.31 5.81
C THR A 82 10.24 -13.22 6.63
N ILE A 83 10.34 -12.86 7.91
CA ILE A 83 9.19 -12.77 8.82
C ILE A 83 8.29 -11.59 8.43
N LYS A 84 8.87 -10.39 8.24
CA LYS A 84 8.13 -9.18 7.83
C LYS A 84 7.56 -9.34 6.43
N HIS A 85 8.34 -9.89 5.49
CA HIS A 85 7.88 -10.16 4.13
C HIS A 85 6.72 -11.16 4.12
N HIS A 86 6.80 -12.25 4.89
CA HIS A 86 5.69 -13.21 4.99
C HIS A 86 4.44 -12.59 5.62
N ARG A 87 4.60 -11.80 6.69
CA ARG A 87 3.46 -11.13 7.34
C ARG A 87 2.76 -10.15 6.41
N LEU A 88 3.51 -9.21 5.82
CA LEU A 88 2.93 -8.17 4.97
C LEU A 88 2.47 -8.74 3.60
N GLY A 89 3.24 -9.65 3.01
CA GLY A 89 2.87 -10.34 1.77
C GLY A 89 1.65 -11.24 1.93
N GLY A 90 1.51 -11.91 3.09
CA GLY A 90 0.31 -12.70 3.43
C GLY A 90 -0.95 -11.84 3.53
N SER A 91 -0.85 -10.60 4.02
CA SER A 91 -1.98 -9.67 4.04
C SER A 91 -2.43 -9.24 2.63
N ILE A 92 -1.51 -9.17 1.65
CA ILE A 92 -1.84 -8.79 0.26
C ILE A 92 -2.39 -9.98 -0.52
N LEU A 93 -1.73 -11.13 -0.44
CA LEU A 93 -2.03 -12.31 -1.28
C LEU A 93 -3.00 -13.30 -0.63
N GLY A 94 -3.42 -13.02 0.62
CA GLY A 94 -4.21 -13.92 1.45
C GLY A 94 -3.32 -14.86 2.27
N ASN A 95 -3.63 -15.00 3.56
CA ASN A 95 -2.96 -15.98 4.41
C ASN A 95 -3.38 -17.39 3.96
N ARG A 96 -2.46 -18.11 3.30
CA ARG A 96 -2.60 -19.57 3.17
C ARG A 96 -2.41 -20.17 4.56
N SER A 97 -3.51 -20.42 5.25
CA SER A 97 -3.48 -21.20 6.49
C SER A 97 -2.73 -22.50 6.19
N ARG A 98 -1.58 -22.70 6.85
CA ARG A 98 -0.82 -23.97 6.79
C ARG A 98 -1.46 -25.06 7.67
N ASP A 99 -2.65 -24.81 8.19
CA ASP A 99 -3.39 -25.75 9.02
C ASP A 99 -4.18 -26.75 8.17
N SER A 100 -3.49 -27.65 7.47
CA SER A 100 -4.11 -28.93 7.09
C SER A 100 -3.17 -30.05 6.64
N VAL A 101 -1.85 -29.84 6.54
CA VAL A 101 -0.92 -30.92 6.14
C VAL A 101 0.09 -31.20 7.24
N ARG A 102 -0.40 -31.51 8.44
CA ARG A 102 0.36 -32.33 9.38
C ARG A 102 -0.39 -33.65 9.51
N GLY A 103 -0.19 -34.51 8.50
CA GLY A 103 -0.67 -35.87 8.51
C GLY A 103 -0.28 -36.52 9.84
N SER A 104 -1.28 -37.04 10.53
CA SER A 104 -1.14 -37.92 11.67
C SER A 104 -0.30 -39.13 11.25
N VAL A 105 0.99 -39.12 11.59
CA VAL A 105 1.75 -40.37 11.70
C VAL A 105 1.19 -41.07 12.93
N MET A 106 0.23 -41.97 12.67
CA MET A 106 -0.18 -43.00 13.60
C MET A 106 1.07 -43.77 14.02
N ARG A 107 1.46 -43.61 15.29
CA ARG A 107 2.39 -44.51 15.96
C ARG A 107 1.56 -45.70 16.41
N ASP A 108 1.50 -46.73 15.58
CA ASP A 108 1.09 -48.05 16.02
C ASP A 108 2.15 -48.58 16.98
N ARG A 109 1.68 -49.02 18.14
CA ARG A 109 2.47 -49.74 19.14
C ARG A 109 2.65 -51.17 18.64
N ASP A 110 3.86 -51.69 18.78
CA ASP A 110 4.14 -53.09 19.07
C ASP A 110 5.31 -53.14 20.07
#